data_AF-A0A1H9Q4U0-F1
#
_entry.id   AF-A0A1H9Q4U0-F1
#
_cell.length_a   1.000
_cell.length_b   1.000
_cell.length_c   1.000
_cell.angle_alpha   90.00
_cell.angle_beta   90.00
_cell.angle_gamma   90.00
#
_symmetry.space_group_name_H-M   'P 1'
#
loop_
_entity.id
_entity.type
_entity.pdbx_description
1 polymer ?
#
loop_
_entity_poly.entity_id
_entity_poly.type
_entity_poly.pdbx_seq_one_letter_code
_entity_poly.pdbx_strand_id
1 'polypeptide(L)' 'MGDHSPTDRTDEETRHPGLTIKIYTVNSKTLERGPATLYTLPPARGPMDSSTYPVCECPRCRAHPERAR' A
#
# COMPACT_ATOMS: atom_id res chain seq x y z
N MET A 1 -14.18 20.41 22.82
CA MET A 1 -14.12 20.19 21.36
C MET A 1 -12.65 20.10 21.01
N GLY A 2 -12.16 18.90 20.72
CA GLY A 2 -10.74 18.71 20.36
C GLY A 2 -10.60 18.83 18.85
N ASP A 3 -10.01 19.93 18.39
CA ASP A 3 -9.51 20.06 17.02
C ASP A 3 -8.29 19.15 16.88
N HIS A 4 -8.51 17.90 16.49
CA HIS A 4 -7.45 17.07 15.93
C HIS A 4 -7.27 17.46 14.46
N SER A 5 -6.72 18.66 14.24
CA SER A 5 -6.10 18.98 12.97
C SER A 5 -4.94 17.99 12.78
N PRO A 6 -4.85 17.24 11.66
CA PRO A 6 -3.69 16.40 11.42
C PRO A 6 -2.51 17.36 11.27
N THR A 7 -1.69 17.44 12.30
CA THR A 7 -0.42 18.16 12.23
C THR A 7 0.37 17.53 11.10
N ASP A 8 0.53 18.32 10.04
CA ASP A 8 1.49 18.10 8.98
C ASP A 8 2.84 17.85 9.64
N ARG A 9 3.21 16.57 9.73
CA ARG A 9 4.52 16.15 10.21
C ARG A 9 5.50 16.46 9.08
N THR A 10 5.83 17.73 8.91
CA THR A 10 7.13 18.13 8.35
C THR A 10 8.19 17.80 9.39
N ASP A 11 8.41 16.50 9.58
CA ASP A 11 9.57 15.96 10.27
C ASP A 11 10.55 15.59 9.16
N GLU A 12 11.49 16.49 8.89
CA GLU A 12 12.35 16.49 7.70
C GLU A 12 13.36 15.34 7.63
N GLU A 13 13.32 14.36 8.55
CA GLU A 13 14.43 13.41 8.73
C GLU A 13 14.11 11.94 8.40
N THR A 14 12.86 11.60 8.05
CA THR A 14 12.53 10.22 7.62
C THR A 14 11.98 10.18 6.19
N ARG A 15 12.78 10.62 5.21
CA ARG A 15 12.46 10.41 3.79
C ARG A 15 12.47 8.89 3.51
N HIS A 16 11.31 8.32 3.16
CA HIS A 16 11.19 6.89 2.82
C HIS A 16 12.23 6.51 1.76
N PRO A 17 13.03 5.43 1.90
CA PRO A 17 14.16 5.12 1.02
C PRO A 17 13.77 4.56 -0.37
N GLY A 18 12.54 4.80 -0.83
CA GLY A 18 11.96 4.09 -1.97
C GLY A 18 11.67 2.61 -1.70
N LEU A 19 11.34 1.84 -2.73
CA LEU A 19 11.00 0.42 -2.63
C LEU A 19 11.88 -0.39 -3.60
N THR A 20 12.50 -1.47 -3.13
CA THR A 20 13.19 -2.43 -4.01
C THR A 20 12.41 -3.72 -4.07
N ILE A 21 12.00 -4.12 -5.28
CA ILE A 21 11.21 -5.32 -5.56
C ILE A 21 12.11 -6.36 -6.21
N LYS A 22 12.17 -7.55 -5.62
CA LYS A 22 12.88 -8.71 -6.18
C LYS A 22 11.86 -9.67 -6.80
N ILE A 23 11.85 -9.77 -8.13
CA ILE A 23 10.95 -10.65 -8.88
C ILE A 23 11.73 -11.89 -9.30
N TYR A 24 11.21 -13.08 -9.02
CA TYR A 24 11.78 -14.34 -9.49
C TYR A 24 10.67 -15.25 -9.99
N THR A 25 10.99 -16.09 -10.96
CA THR A 25 10.09 -17.16 -11.42
C THR A 25 10.14 -18.33 -10.45
N VAL A 26 9.03 -19.05 -10.29
CA VAL A 26 8.98 -20.29 -9.52
C VAL A 26 8.56 -21.43 -10.45
N ASN A 27 9.31 -22.53 -10.44
CA ASN A 27 8.89 -23.75 -11.10
C ASN A 27 7.69 -24.33 -10.35
N SER A 28 6.53 -24.41 -11.00
CA SER A 28 5.28 -24.83 -10.33
C SER A 28 5.26 -26.30 -9.90
N LYS A 29 6.15 -27.14 -10.44
CA LYS A 29 6.24 -28.56 -10.11
C LYS A 29 7.28 -28.84 -9.03
N THR A 30 8.42 -28.17 -9.08
CA THR A 30 9.55 -28.40 -8.14
C THR A 30 9.67 -27.36 -7.04
N LEU A 31 8.93 -26.25 -7.14
CA LEU A 31 9.00 -25.08 -6.26
C LEU A 31 10.37 -24.38 -6.24
N GLU A 32 11.27 -24.77 -7.14
CA GLU A 32 12.58 -24.14 -7.28
C GLU A 32 12.44 -22.70 -7.80
N ARG A 33 13.28 -21.82 -7.26
CA ARG A 33 13.31 -20.40 -7.64
C ARG A 33 14.29 -20.22 -8.79
N GLY A 34 13.82 -19.57 -9.85
CA GLY A 34 14.66 -19.13 -10.95
C GLY A 34 15.50 -17.89 -10.61
N PRO A 35 16.25 -17.36 -11.58
CA PRO A 35 16.99 -16.13 -11.42
C PRO A 35 16.06 -14.96 -11.06
N ALA A 36 16.60 -14.02 -10.28
CA ALA A 36 15.84 -12.87 -9.80
C ALA A 36 16.23 -11.59 -10.54
N THR A 37 15.24 -10.76 -10.84
CA THR A 37 15.40 -9.40 -11.35
C THR A 37 15.06 -8.41 -10.24
N LEU A 38 15.88 -7.37 -10.09
CA LEU A 38 15.64 -6.29 -9.14
C LEU A 38 15.04 -5.08 -9.84
N TYR A 39 14.00 -4.52 -9.25
CA TYR A 39 13.35 -3.28 -9.67
C TYR A 39 13.35 -2.30 -8.52
N THR A 40 13.92 -1.11 -8.72
CA THR A 40 13.96 -0.06 -7.70
C THR A 40 12.98 1.05 -8.08
N LEU A 41 12.05 1.33 -7.18
CA LEU A 41 11.10 2.43 -7.27
C LEU A 41 11.56 3.56 -6.33
N PRO A 42 11.66 4.82 -6.81
CA PRO A 42 12.02 5.94 -5.96
C PRO A 42 10.95 6.19 -4.89
N PRO A 43 11.26 7.00 -3.87
CA PRO A 43 10.26 7.45 -2.90
C PRO A 43 9.06 8.08 -3.62
N ALA A 44 7.85 7.87 -3.07
CA ALA A 44 6.66 8.54 -3.59
C ALA A 44 6.82 10.06 -3.50
N ARG A 45 6.44 10.78 -4.55
CA ARG A 45 6.56 12.24 -4.62
C ARG A 45 5.47 13.00 -3.85
N GLY A 46 4.52 12.28 -3.27
CA GLY A 46 3.38 12.82 -2.52
C GLY A 46 2.63 11.70 -1.80
N PRO A 47 1.62 12.06 -0.99
CA PRO A 47 0.73 11.07 -0.38
C PRO A 47 0.08 10.22 -1.46
N MET A 48 -0.04 8.92 -1.20
CA MET A 48 -0.73 8.00 -2.09
C MET A 48 -2.24 8.21 -1.88
N ASP A 49 -2.86 9.05 -2.71
CA ASP A 49 -4.30 9.37 -2.60
C ASP A 49 -5.22 8.20 -3.00
N SER A 50 -4.66 7.04 -3.37
CA SER A 50 -5.44 5.85 -3.72
C SER A 50 -5.88 5.09 -2.48
N SER A 51 -6.75 5.69 -1.68
CA SER A 51 -7.60 4.98 -0.72
C SER A 51 -9.03 4.82 -1.26
N THR A 52 -9.22 4.81 -2.59
CA THR A 52 -10.42 4.22 -3.18
C THR A 52 -10.31 2.70 -3.05
N TYR A 53 -10.39 2.22 -1.80
CA TYR A 53 -10.81 0.84 -1.58
C TYR A 53 -12.15 0.69 -2.30
N PRO A 54 -12.33 -0.30 -3.18
CA PRO A 54 -13.64 -0.55 -3.72
C PRO A 54 -14.57 -0.74 -2.52
N VAL A 55 -15.71 -0.04 -2.54
CA VAL A 55 -16.72 -0.21 -1.50
C VAL A 55 -16.97 -1.70 -1.38
N CYS A 56 -16.82 -2.26 -0.18
CA CYS A 56 -16.98 -3.69 0.02
C CYS A 56 -18.40 -4.09 -0.42
N GLU A 57 -18.49 -4.83 -1.53
CA GLU A 57 -19.78 -5.20 -2.12
C GLU A 57 -20.41 -6.45 -1.48
N CYS A 58 -19.81 -7.01 -0.44
CA CYS A 58 -20.38 -8.19 0.21
C CYS A 58 -21.78 -7.88 0.80
N PRO A 59 -22.68 -8.88 0.89
CA PRO A 59 -24.04 -8.67 1.42
C PRO A 59 -24.08 -8.04 2.81
N ARG A 60 -23.04 -8.29 3.64
CA ARG A 60 -22.93 -7.73 5.00
C ARG A 60 -22.69 -6.22 5.00
N CYS A 61 -21.87 -5.73 4.08
CA CYS A 61 -21.55 -4.31 3.96
C CYS A 61 -22.63 -3.53 3.20
N ARG A 62 -23.30 -4.16 2.21
CA ARG A 62 -24.47 -3.58 1.53
C ARG A 62 -25.65 -3.31 2.48
N ALA A 63 -25.84 -4.14 3.51
CA ALA A 63 -26.92 -3.99 4.48
C ALA A 63 -26.68 -2.85 5.50
N HIS A 64 -25.44 -2.43 5.72
CA HIS A 64 -25.07 -1.43 6.72
C HIS A 64 -23.99 -0.48 6.19
N PRO A 65 -24.36 0.51 5.35
CA PRO A 65 -23.41 1.43 4.73
C PRO A 65 -22.63 2.28 5.74
N GLU A 66 -23.14 2.44 6.97
CA GLU A 66 -22.54 3.24 8.05
C GLU A 66 -21.30 2.60 8.69
N ARG A 67 -21.05 1.30 8.47
CA ARG A 67 -19.93 0.54 9.05
C ARG A 67 -18.71 0.38 8.12
N ALA A 68 -18.78 0.97 6.92
CA ALA A 68 -17.74 0.86 5.90
C ALA A 68 -16.74 2.04 5.92
N ARG A 69 -16.70 2.82 7.00
CA ARG A 69 -15.82 3.98 7.19
C ARG A 69 -14.75 3.70 8.25
#